data_AF-A0AAW9IXE3-F1
#
_entry.id   AF-A0AAW9IXE3-F1
#
_cell.length_a   1.000
_cell.length_b   1.000
_cell.length_c   1.000
_cell.angle_alpha   90.00
_cell.angle_beta   90.00
_cell.angle_gamma   90.00
#
_symmetry.space_group_name_H-M   'P 1'
#
loop_
_entity.id
_entity.type
_entity.pdbx_description
1 polymer ?
#
loop_
_entity_poly.entity_id
_entity_poly.type
_entity_poly.pdbx_seq_one_letter_code
_entity_poly.pdbx_strand_id
1 'polypeptide(L)'
;ILIKEGYNVRAAYSGSEAKMCMEHYDFHLILLDLMLPGINGEDIIKSVRKLKIMPIIVISAKTEQGVKVEALNLGADDFISKPFDTNEIIARVQSQLRRYMVFSKPKEEERILRHKDLVLYRDTVEGTLDGKPVIVT
;
A
#
# COMPACT_ATOMS: atom_id res chain seq x y z
N ILE A 1 -1.51 1.42 -19.08
CA ILE A 1 -0.72 2.56 -18.57
C ILE A 1 0.28 2.07 -17.53
N LEU A 2 -0.15 1.60 -16.35
CA LEU A 2 0.77 1.20 -15.28
C LEU A 2 1.78 0.10 -15.67
N ILE A 3 1.40 -0.86 -16.51
CA ILE A 3 2.36 -1.86 -17.04
C ILE A 3 3.51 -1.19 -17.82
N LYS A 4 3.21 -0.11 -18.58
CA LYS A 4 4.24 0.65 -19.32
C LYS A 4 5.17 1.42 -18.37
N GLU A 5 4.69 1.79 -17.19
CA GLU A 5 5.48 2.40 -16.11
C GLU A 5 6.24 1.38 -15.26
N GLY A 6 6.23 0.09 -15.64
CA GLY A 6 6.99 -0.97 -14.96
C GLY A 6 6.29 -1.61 -13.76
N TYR A 7 5.02 -1.31 -13.51
CA TYR A 7 4.25 -1.97 -12.46
C TYR A 7 3.79 -3.37 -12.87
N ASN A 8 3.86 -4.33 -11.95
CA ASN A 8 3.16 -5.60 -12.09
C ASN A 8 1.67 -5.40 -11.74
N VAL A 9 0.80 -5.61 -12.72
CA VAL A 9 -0.64 -5.29 -12.61
C VAL A 9 -1.45 -6.56 -12.79
N ARG A 10 -2.38 -6.79 -11.87
CA ARG A 10 -3.45 -7.77 -12.03
C ARG A 10 -4.79 -7.04 -12.03
N ALA A 11 -5.57 -7.27 -13.07
CA ALA A 11 -6.92 -6.72 -13.18
C ALA A 11 -7.92 -7.70 -12.56
N ALA A 12 -8.97 -7.14 -11.95
CA ALA A 12 -10.18 -7.84 -11.56
C ALA A 12 -11.38 -7.01 -12.04
N TYR A 13 -12.36 -7.67 -12.65
CA TYR A 13 -13.50 -7.03 -13.30
C TYR A 13 -14.79 -7.18 -12.50
N SER A 14 -14.72 -7.83 -11.34
CA SER A 14 -15.82 -7.97 -10.39
C SER A 14 -15.27 -8.03 -8.97
N GLY A 15 -16.13 -7.79 -7.98
CA GLY A 15 -15.71 -7.91 -6.58
C GLY A 15 -15.31 -9.34 -6.16
N SER A 16 -15.92 -10.37 -6.76
CA SER A 16 -15.55 -11.77 -6.51
C SER A 16 -14.15 -12.08 -7.05
N GLU A 17 -13.83 -11.62 -8.27
CA GLU A 17 -12.47 -11.73 -8.82
C GLU A 17 -11.45 -10.95 -7.98
N ALA A 18 -11.82 -9.76 -7.50
CA ALA A 18 -10.94 -8.96 -6.65
C ALA A 18 -10.63 -9.70 -5.35
N LYS A 19 -11.64 -10.29 -4.70
CA LYS A 19 -11.46 -11.10 -3.50
C LYS A 19 -10.57 -12.31 -3.75
N MET A 20 -10.83 -13.07 -4.83
CA MET A 20 -9.99 -14.21 -5.21
C MET A 20 -8.53 -13.79 -5.44
N CYS A 21 -8.31 -12.66 -6.11
CA CYS A 21 -6.96 -12.13 -6.33
C CYS A 21 -6.27 -11.78 -5.01
N MET A 22 -6.97 -11.12 -4.09
CA MET A 22 -6.41 -10.73 -2.78
C MET A 22 -6.08 -11.92 -1.87
N GLU A 23 -6.74 -13.06 -2.06
CA GLU A 23 -6.47 -14.31 -1.33
C GLU A 23 -5.23 -15.03 -1.87
N HIS A 24 -4.94 -14.93 -3.17
CA HIS A 24 -3.87 -15.69 -3.84
C HIS A 24 -2.60 -14.88 -4.10
N TYR A 25 -2.67 -13.55 -4.02
CA TYR A 25 -1.56 -12.66 -4.35
C TYR A 25 -1.43 -11.54 -3.32
N ASP A 26 -0.18 -11.08 -3.15
CA ASP A 26 0.10 -9.88 -2.40
C ASP A 26 0.16 -8.66 -3.32
N PHE A 27 -0.46 -7.57 -2.85
CA PHE A 27 -0.53 -6.31 -3.56
C PHE A 27 0.05 -5.21 -2.69
N HIS A 28 0.76 -4.29 -3.34
CA HIS A 28 1.30 -3.09 -2.70
C HIS A 28 0.36 -1.90 -2.80
N LEU A 29 -0.66 -1.97 -3.66
CA LEU A 29 -1.63 -0.91 -3.88
C LEU A 29 -2.87 -1.48 -4.60
N ILE A 30 -4.06 -0.96 -4.26
CA ILE A 30 -5.30 -1.21 -4.99
C ILE A 30 -5.75 0.07 -5.71
N LEU A 31 -6.03 -0.05 -7.01
CA LEU A 31 -6.87 0.90 -7.73
C LEU A 31 -8.29 0.32 -7.79
N LEU A 32 -9.24 0.97 -7.10
CA LEU A 32 -10.59 0.46 -6.92
C LEU A 32 -11.60 1.33 -7.68
N ASP A 33 -12.42 0.69 -8.52
CA ASP A 33 -13.61 1.33 -9.07
C ASP A 33 -14.82 1.10 -8.15
N LEU A 34 -15.57 2.15 -7.83
CA LEU A 34 -16.81 2.01 -7.03
C LEU A 34 -17.97 1.46 -7.87
N MET A 35 -17.91 1.58 -9.20
CA MET A 35 -18.91 1.06 -10.11
C MET A 35 -18.56 -0.34 -10.63
N LEU A 36 -18.05 -1.21 -9.75
CA LEU A 36 -17.83 -2.63 -10.07
C LEU A 36 -19.16 -3.40 -10.03
N PRO A 37 -19.40 -4.33 -10.98
CA PRO A 37 -20.52 -5.23 -10.89
C PRO A 37 -20.35 -6.24 -9.74
N GLY A 38 -21.48 -6.59 -9.10
CA GLY A 38 -21.57 -7.67 -8.11
C GLY A 38 -21.38 -7.23 -6.66
N ILE A 39 -20.24 -6.60 -6.32
CA ILE A 39 -19.96 -6.15 -4.94
C ILE A 39 -19.75 -4.64 -4.91
N ASN A 40 -20.27 -4.00 -3.88
CA ASN A 40 -20.04 -2.57 -3.65
C ASN A 40 -18.56 -2.32 -3.33
N GLY A 41 -17.92 -1.38 -4.04
CA GLY A 41 -16.53 -1.01 -3.81
C GLY A 41 -16.26 -0.60 -2.35
N GLU A 42 -17.22 0.03 -1.68
CA GLU A 42 -17.12 0.39 -0.26
C GLU A 42 -16.89 -0.82 0.66
N ASP A 43 -17.51 -1.96 0.35
CA ASP A 43 -17.33 -3.20 1.12
C ASP A 43 -15.96 -3.81 0.88
N ILE A 44 -15.38 -3.61 -0.31
CA ILE A 44 -13.99 -3.99 -0.60
C ILE A 44 -13.04 -3.14 0.25
N ILE A 45 -13.24 -1.82 0.34
CA ILE A 45 -12.42 -0.94 1.19
C ILE A 45 -12.43 -1.46 2.63
N LYS A 46 -13.63 -1.67 3.21
CA LYS A 46 -13.80 -2.17 4.57
C LYS A 46 -13.13 -3.53 4.78
N SER A 47 -13.29 -4.45 3.83
CA SER A 47 -12.72 -5.80 3.90
C SER A 47 -11.20 -5.78 3.84
N VAL A 48 -10.62 -4.99 2.95
CA VAL A 48 -9.17 -4.81 2.85
C VAL A 48 -8.62 -4.22 4.13
N ARG A 49 -9.25 -3.18 4.68
CA ARG A 49 -8.80 -2.50 5.90
C ARG A 49 -8.79 -3.40 7.14
N LYS A 50 -9.62 -4.45 7.18
CA LYS A 50 -9.59 -5.45 8.24
C LYS A 50 -8.39 -6.40 8.16
N LEU A 51 -7.80 -6.56 6.98
CA LEU A 51 -6.82 -7.61 6.70
C LEU A 51 -5.41 -7.09 6.40
N LYS A 52 -5.30 -5.94 5.71
CA LYS A 52 -4.01 -5.43 5.21
C LYS A 52 -3.91 -3.91 5.38
N ILE A 53 -2.70 -3.46 5.70
CA ILE A 53 -2.30 -2.04 5.67
C ILE A 53 -1.63 -1.78 4.32
N MET A 54 -2.39 -1.30 3.35
CA MET A 54 -1.90 -0.97 2.01
C MET A 54 -2.71 0.17 1.38
N PRO A 55 -2.13 0.95 0.46
CA PRO A 55 -2.83 2.06 -0.17
C PRO A 55 -4.01 1.59 -1.04
N ILE A 56 -5.16 2.24 -0.88
CA ILE A 56 -6.35 2.09 -1.71
C ILE A 56 -6.66 3.44 -2.34
N ILE A 57 -6.56 3.52 -3.66
CA ILE A 57 -6.97 4.68 -4.44
C ILE A 57 -8.28 4.36 -5.12
N VAL A 58 -9.31 5.15 -4.84
CA VAL A 58 -10.61 5.02 -5.50
C VAL A 58 -10.61 5.78 -6.82
N ILE A 59 -11.15 5.18 -7.87
CA ILE A 59 -11.32 5.79 -9.19
C ILE A 59 -12.78 5.66 -9.63
N SER A 60 -13.56 6.73 -9.65
CA SER A 60 -15.00 6.65 -9.91
C SER A 60 -15.53 7.80 -10.77
N ALA A 61 -16.60 7.51 -11.53
CA ALA A 61 -17.39 8.54 -12.22
C ALA A 61 -18.41 9.22 -11.28
N LYS A 62 -18.62 8.70 -10.06
CA LYS A 62 -19.43 9.38 -9.04
C LYS A 62 -18.66 10.58 -8.52
N THR A 63 -19.03 11.78 -8.94
CA THR A 63 -18.35 13.04 -8.56
C THR A 63 -19.05 13.79 -7.44
N GLU A 64 -20.13 13.25 -6.87
CA GLU A 64 -20.81 13.82 -5.73
C GLU A 64 -19.83 13.95 -4.56
N GLN A 65 -19.76 15.14 -3.94
CA GLN A 65 -18.83 15.39 -2.84
C GLN A 65 -19.03 14.40 -1.68
N GLY A 66 -20.28 13.97 -1.43
CA GLY A 66 -20.59 12.96 -0.42
C GLY A 66 -19.88 11.63 -0.67
N VAL A 67 -19.86 11.14 -1.90
CA VAL A 67 -19.23 9.86 -2.26
C VAL A 67 -17.72 9.90 -2.04
N LYS A 68 -17.07 11.01 -2.43
CA LYS A 68 -15.64 11.18 -2.21
C LYS A 68 -15.31 11.18 -0.72
N VAL A 69 -16.05 11.94 0.08
CA VAL A 69 -15.83 12.05 1.52
C VAL A 69 -16.08 10.70 2.20
N GLU A 70 -17.14 10.00 1.82
CA GLU A 70 -17.46 8.67 2.35
C GLU A 70 -16.36 7.64 2.04
N ALA A 71 -15.89 7.57 0.80
CA ALA A 71 -14.82 6.64 0.43
C ALA A 71 -13.54 6.86 1.26
N LEU A 72 -13.16 8.12 1.50
CA LEU A 72 -12.02 8.48 2.34
C LEU A 72 -12.26 8.10 3.82
N ASN A 73 -13.46 8.37 4.34
CA ASN A 73 -13.84 7.99 5.71
C ASN A 73 -13.86 6.47 5.93
N LEU A 74 -14.21 5.70 4.90
CA LEU A 74 -14.14 4.23 4.92
C LEU A 74 -12.71 3.70 4.88
N GLY A 75 -11.74 4.56 4.61
CA GLY A 75 -10.32 4.26 4.67
C GLY A 75 -9.62 4.27 3.31
N ALA A 76 -10.22 4.77 2.23
CA ALA A 76 -9.45 5.04 1.02
C ALA A 76 -8.38 6.12 1.29
N ASP A 77 -7.20 5.97 0.71
CA ASP A 77 -6.08 6.91 0.87
C ASP A 77 -6.13 8.05 -0.15
N ASP A 78 -6.85 7.85 -1.26
CA ASP A 78 -7.04 8.86 -2.30
C ASP A 78 -8.30 8.57 -3.13
N PHE A 79 -8.73 9.58 -3.86
CA PHE A 79 -9.87 9.51 -4.76
C PHE A 79 -9.59 10.28 -6.05
N ILE A 80 -9.81 9.62 -7.19
CA ILE A 80 -9.64 10.16 -8.54
C ILE A 80 -11.00 10.12 -9.26
N SER A 81 -11.45 11.27 -9.74
CA SER A 81 -12.68 11.35 -10.53
C SER A 81 -12.41 10.95 -11.99
N LYS A 82 -13.36 10.26 -12.61
CA LYS A 82 -13.37 10.05 -14.07
C LYS A 82 -14.08 11.21 -14.78
N PRO A 83 -13.63 11.64 -15.97
CA PRO A 83 -12.40 11.22 -16.66
C PRO A 83 -11.14 11.76 -15.96
N PHE A 84 -10.04 11.00 -16.03
CA PHE A 84 -8.77 11.33 -15.36
C PHE A 84 -7.63 11.52 -16.35
N ASP A 85 -6.62 12.28 -15.94
CA ASP A 85 -5.35 12.37 -16.66
C ASP A 85 -4.47 11.14 -16.33
N THR A 86 -3.78 10.63 -17.34
CA THR A 86 -2.89 9.46 -17.17
C THR A 86 -1.73 9.75 -16.22
N ASN A 87 -1.13 10.95 -16.32
CA ASN A 87 -0.06 11.39 -15.45
C ASN A 87 -0.55 11.60 -14.01
N GLU A 88 -1.81 12.01 -13.83
CA GLU A 88 -2.41 12.11 -12.50
C GLU A 88 -2.45 10.75 -11.80
N ILE A 89 -2.90 9.69 -12.49
CA ILE A 89 -2.91 8.34 -11.92
C ILE A 89 -1.50 7.91 -11.52
N ILE A 90 -0.52 8.08 -12.41
CA ILE A 90 0.86 7.66 -12.17
C ILE A 90 1.43 8.40 -10.95
N ALA A 91 1.27 9.72 -10.89
CA ALA A 91 1.76 10.53 -9.78
C ALA A 91 1.12 10.14 -8.43
N ARG A 92 -0.18 9.86 -8.40
CA ARG A 92 -0.89 9.43 -7.19
C ARG A 92 -0.48 8.03 -6.75
N VAL A 93 -0.37 7.08 -7.68
CA VAL A 93 0.14 5.73 -7.41
C VAL A 93 1.54 5.79 -6.80
N GLN A 94 2.46 6.53 -7.43
CA GLN A 94 3.82 6.72 -6.91
C GLN A 94 3.84 7.38 -5.53
N SER A 95 2.99 8.39 -5.31
CA SER A 95 2.90 9.10 -4.04
C SER A 95 2.45 8.17 -2.90
N GLN A 96 1.41 7.38 -3.14
CA GLN A 96 0.88 6.46 -2.12
C GLN A 96 1.82 5.30 -1.84
N LEU A 97 2.42 4.69 -2.88
CA LEU A 97 3.43 3.65 -2.69
C LEU A 97 4.63 4.17 -1.89
N ARG A 98 5.15 5.37 -2.19
CA ARG A 98 6.26 5.97 -1.44
C ARG A 98 5.92 6.19 0.02
N ARG A 99 4.73 6.75 0.32
CA ARG A 99 4.27 6.94 1.70
C ARG A 99 4.27 5.62 2.44
N TYR A 100 3.63 4.59 1.88
CA TYR A 100 3.59 3.29 2.54
C TYR A 100 4.96 2.62 2.62
N MET A 101 5.86 2.73 1.63
CA MET A 101 7.21 2.17 1.78
C MET A 101 8.05 2.88 2.86
N VAL A 102 7.92 4.20 3.00
CA VAL A 102 8.66 4.97 4.01
C VAL A 102 8.10 4.73 5.42
N PHE A 103 6.77 4.63 5.56
CA PHE A 103 6.13 4.45 6.86
C PHE A 103 5.92 2.97 7.26
N SER A 104 5.97 2.03 6.31
CA SER A 104 5.80 0.59 6.55
C SER A 104 7.10 -0.21 6.51
N LYS A 105 8.26 0.39 6.16
CA LYS A 105 9.53 -0.24 6.52
C LYS A 105 9.58 -0.35 8.04
N PRO A 106 9.67 -1.56 8.63
CA PRO A 106 9.94 -1.65 10.05
C PRO A 106 11.24 -0.89 10.29
N LYS A 107 11.29 -0.14 11.39
CA LYS A 107 12.52 0.46 11.91
C LYS A 107 13.65 -0.57 12.08
N GLU A 108 13.45 -1.88 11.84
CA GLU A 108 14.50 -2.90 11.87
C GLU A 108 15.77 -2.54 11.09
N GLU A 109 15.67 -1.98 9.87
CA GLU A 109 16.85 -1.51 9.13
C GLU A 109 17.51 -0.27 9.80
N GLU A 110 16.75 0.55 10.52
CA GLU A 110 17.29 1.66 11.33
C GLU A 110 17.80 1.20 12.71
N ARG A 111 17.33 0.04 13.19
CA ARG A 111 17.65 -0.54 14.51
C ARG A 111 18.96 -1.33 14.49
N ILE A 112 19.33 -1.92 13.36
CA ILE A 112 20.53 -2.73 13.23
C ILE A 112 21.56 -2.00 12.37
N LEU A 113 22.62 -1.48 12.99
CA LEU A 113 23.77 -0.94 12.26
C LEU A 113 24.75 -2.07 11.94
N ARG A 114 25.09 -2.26 10.66
CA ARG A 114 26.07 -3.26 10.23
C ARG A 114 27.27 -2.60 9.56
N HIS A 115 28.47 -2.96 9.99
CA HIS A 115 29.71 -2.60 9.31
C HIS A 115 30.68 -3.78 9.36
N LYS A 116 30.89 -4.43 8.21
CA LYS A 116 31.63 -5.71 8.15
C LYS A 116 31.01 -6.71 9.14
N ASP A 117 31.82 -7.26 10.03
CA ASP A 117 31.40 -8.25 11.03
C ASP A 117 30.83 -7.63 12.32
N LEU A 118 30.77 -6.30 12.39
CA LEU A 118 30.14 -5.56 13.48
C LEU A 118 28.63 -5.40 13.22
N VAL A 119 27.81 -5.83 14.18
CA VAL A 119 26.36 -5.64 14.20
C VAL A 119 25.98 -4.96 15.52
N LEU A 120 25.31 -3.81 15.47
CA LEU A 120 24.82 -3.11 16.65
C LEU A 120 23.29 -3.05 16.66
N TYR A 121 22.69 -3.39 17.78
CA TYR A 121 21.25 -3.35 18.03
C TYR A 121 20.92 -2.11 18.86
N ARG A 122 20.37 -1.08 18.23
CA ARG A 122 20.08 0.22 18.87
C ARG A 122 19.05 0.13 20.01
N ASP A 123 18.16 -0.85 19.95
CA ASP A 123 17.09 -1.01 20.95
C ASP A 123 17.60 -1.66 22.24
N THR A 124 18.56 -2.59 22.15
CA THR A 124 19.14 -3.28 23.31
C THR A 124 20.47 -2.69 23.77
N VAL A 125 21.07 -1.79 22.97
CA VAL A 125 22.43 -1.27 23.19
C VAL A 125 23.45 -2.43 23.24
N GLU A 126 23.19 -3.48 22.46
CA GLU A 126 24.08 -4.63 22.34
C GLU A 126 24.82 -4.57 21.00
N GLY A 127 26.05 -5.08 20.99
CA GLY A 127 26.84 -5.25 19.78
C GLY A 127 27.34 -6.67 19.65
N THR A 128 27.58 -7.12 18.42
CA THR A 128 28.36 -8.32 18.13
C THR A 128 29.46 -8.02 17.12
N LEU A 129 30.63 -8.65 17.28
CA LEU A 129 31.74 -8.67 16.32
C LEU A 129 32.06 -10.13 16.01
N ASP A 130 32.01 -10.53 14.74
CA ASP A 130 32.13 -11.95 14.33
C ASP A 130 31.13 -12.87 15.08
N GLY A 131 29.94 -12.35 15.37
CA GLY A 131 28.90 -13.05 16.15
C GLY A 131 29.19 -13.17 17.65
N LYS A 132 30.30 -12.61 18.16
CA LYS A 132 30.60 -12.57 19.60
C LYS A 132 30.10 -11.27 20.23
N PRO A 133 29.45 -11.30 21.41
CA PRO A 133 29.01 -10.09 22.09
C PRO A 133 30.16 -9.12 22.36
N VAL A 134 29.93 -7.83 22.11
CA VAL A 134 30.83 -6.75 22.48
C VAL A 134 30.12 -5.74 23.38
N ILE A 135 30.86 -5.17 24.32
CA ILE A 135 30.33 -4.13 25.22
C ILE A 135 30.28 -2.82 24.44
N VAL A 136 29.10 -2.22 24.38
CA VAL A 136 28.88 -0.90 23.83
C VAL A 136 28.90 0.07 25.01
N THR A 137 29.97 0.85 25.16
CA THR A 137 30.17 1.83 26.26
C THR A 137 30.41 3.20 25.69
#